data_AF-W1YMQ6-F1
#
_entry.id   AF-W1YMQ6-F1
#
_cell.length_a   1.000
_cell.length_b   1.000
_cell.length_c   1.000
_cell.angle_alpha   90.00
_cell.angle_beta   90.00
_cell.angle_gamma   90.00
#
_symmetry.space_group_name_H-M   'P 1'
#
loop_
_entity.id
_entity.type
_entity.pdbx_description
1 polymer ?
#
loop_
_entity_poly.entity_id
_entity_poly.type
_entity_poly.pdbx_seq_one_letter_code
_entity_poly.pdbx_strand_id
1 'polypeptide(L)' 'FAQAESESISANTTWGIRSKYPHGRPHSRRPYGYRFDHGMLHIINTEASIVKRVFDEFLAGHSPEATVER' A
#
# COMPACT_ATOMS: atom_id res chain seq x y z
N PHE A 1 -10.00 32.16 1.09
CA PHE A 1 -9.76 31.65 2.45
C PHE A 1 -10.00 30.14 2.59
N ALA A 2 -10.93 29.51 1.88
CA ALA A 2 -11.15 28.05 1.94
C ALA A 2 -10.00 27.16 1.38
N GLN A 3 -9.18 27.68 0.46
CA GLN A 3 -8.13 26.87 -0.19
C GLN A 3 -6.92 26.61 0.72
N ALA A 4 -6.52 27.62 1.51
CA ALA A 4 -5.42 27.49 2.47
C ALA A 4 -5.75 26.53 3.64
N GLU A 5 -7.01 26.49 4.08
CA GLU A 5 -7.47 25.51 5.07
C GLU A 5 -7.45 24.08 4.50
N SER A 6 -7.87 23.90 3.23
CA SER A 6 -7.80 22.61 2.54
C SER A 6 -6.35 22.12 2.36
N GLU A 7 -5.45 23.02 1.99
CA GLU A 7 -4.00 22.74 1.88
C GLU A 7 -3.40 22.35 3.24
N SER A 8 -3.77 23.03 4.32
CA SER A 8 -3.30 22.70 5.67
C SER A 8 -3.80 21.35 6.16
N ILE A 9 -5.06 20.99 5.88
CA ILE A 9 -5.66 19.69 6.24
C ILE A 9 -4.99 18.54 5.46
N SER A 10 -4.76 18.72 4.16
CA SER A 10 -4.10 17.72 3.33
C SER A 10 -2.62 17.54 3.70
N ALA A 11 -1.92 18.63 4.03
CA ALA A 11 -0.55 18.60 4.52
C ALA A 11 -0.47 17.86 5.87
N ASN A 12 -1.32 18.21 6.84
CA ASN A 12 -1.32 17.58 8.16
C ASN A 12 -1.67 16.08 8.10
N THR A 13 -2.62 15.71 7.22
CA THR A 13 -2.95 14.30 6.95
C THR A 13 -1.72 13.56 6.41
N THR A 14 -1.06 14.11 5.39
CA THR A 14 0.14 13.49 4.78
C THR A 14 1.27 13.33 5.80
N TRP A 15 1.52 14.33 6.65
CA TRP A 15 2.51 14.26 7.73
C TRP A 15 2.16 13.18 8.77
N GLY A 16 0.88 13.06 9.15
CA GLY A 16 0.41 12.02 10.06
C GLY A 16 0.59 10.61 9.48
N ILE A 17 0.39 10.43 8.18
CA ILE A 17 0.65 9.16 7.48
C ILE A 17 2.15 8.88 7.44
N ARG A 18 2.95 9.88 7.05
CA ARG A 18 4.42 9.76 6.96
C ARG A 18 5.07 9.42 8.31
N SER A 19 4.57 10.02 9.38
CA SER A 19 5.06 9.79 10.76
C SER A 19 4.73 8.38 11.28
N LYS A 20 3.68 7.72 10.77
CA LYS A 20 3.31 6.35 11.19
C LYS A 20 4.23 5.27 10.61
N TYR A 21 4.77 5.45 9.40
CA TYR A 21 5.65 4.49 8.74
C TYR A 21 6.93 4.12 9.51
N PRO A 22 7.72 5.07 10.07
CA PRO A 22 8.91 4.72 10.87
C PRO A 22 8.57 3.96 12.16
N HIS A 23 7.34 4.06 12.65
CA HIS A 23 6.84 3.29 13.79
C HIS A 23 6.22 1.95 13.40
N GLY A 24 6.37 1.52 12.14
CA GLY A 24 5.80 0.28 11.62
C GLY A 24 4.27 0.25 11.61
N ARG A 25 3.62 1.41 11.81
CA ARG A 25 2.16 1.50 11.84
C ARG A 25 1.66 1.72 10.42
N PRO A 26 0.89 0.77 9.84
CA PRO A 26 0.34 0.96 8.52
C PRO A 26 -0.67 2.11 8.52
N HIS A 27 -0.84 2.71 7.34
CA HIS A 27 -1.98 3.57 7.09
C HIS A 27 -3.30 2.78 7.24
N SER A 28 -4.44 3.47 7.30
CA SER A 28 -5.76 2.81 7.38
C SER A 28 -6.06 1.89 6.18
N ARG A 29 -5.31 2.01 5.08
CA ARG A 29 -5.36 1.11 3.93
C ARG A 29 -4.48 -0.11 4.15
N ARG A 30 -5.09 -1.29 4.03
CA ARG A 30 -4.42 -2.59 4.07
C ARG A 30 -3.84 -2.92 2.69
N PRO A 31 -2.54 -3.25 2.58
CA PRO A 31 -1.98 -3.75 1.33
C PRO A 31 -2.55 -5.14 0.99
N TYR A 32 -2.78 -5.41 -0.29
CA TYR A 32 -3.17 -6.74 -0.78
C TYR A 32 -2.06 -7.75 -0.48
N GLY A 33 -2.39 -8.97 -0.07
CA GLY A 33 -1.41 -9.91 0.49
C GLY A 33 -1.26 -9.84 2.00
N TYR A 34 -1.89 -8.86 2.67
CA TYR A 34 -1.76 -8.65 4.10
C TYR A 34 -3.12 -8.51 4.82
N ARG A 35 -3.21 -9.19 5.95
CA ARG A 35 -4.28 -9.01 6.94
C ARG A 35 -3.77 -8.15 8.08
N PHE A 36 -4.51 -7.11 8.42
CA PHE A 36 -4.25 -6.37 9.65
C PHE A 36 -5.05 -7.03 10.77
N ASP A 37 -4.36 -7.54 11.78
CA ASP A 37 -4.96 -8.20 12.93
C ASP A 37 -4.30 -7.64 14.19
N HIS A 38 -5.11 -7.08 15.10
CA HIS A 38 -4.67 -6.58 16.41
C HIS A 38 -3.39 -5.70 16.42
N GLY A 39 -3.17 -4.89 15.39
CA GLY A 39 -1.98 -4.02 15.31
C GLY A 39 -0.80 -4.60 14.55
N MET A 40 -0.89 -5.84 14.08
CA MET A 40 0.13 -6.53 13.29
C MET A 40 -0.34 -6.82 11.87
N LEU A 41 0.62 -6.82 10.94
CA LEU A 41 0.40 -7.22 9.55
C LEU A 41 0.79 -8.69 9.39
N HIS A 42 -0.20 -9.54 9.11
CA HIS A 42 -0.01 -10.95 8.80
C HIS A 42 -0.05 -11.17 7.29
N ILE A 43 0.90 -11.94 6.77
CA ILE A 43 0.94 -12.31 5.35
C ILE A 43 -0.14 -13.36 5.08
N ILE A 44 -0.96 -13.13 4.06
CA ILE A 44 -1.89 -14.12 3.52
C ILE A 44 -1.18 -14.85 2.39
N ASN A 45 -0.74 -16.09 2.63
CA ASN A 45 0.10 -16.84 1.67
C ASN A 45 -0.53 -16.98 0.28
N THR A 46 -1.87 -17.12 0.19
CA THR A 46 -2.58 -17.23 -1.09
C THR A 46 -2.44 -15.95 -1.91
N GLU A 47 -2.72 -14.80 -1.32
CA GLU A 47 -2.58 -13.49 -1.99
C GLU A 47 -1.11 -13.10 -2.19
N ALA A 48 -0.22 -13.46 -1.27
CA ALA A 48 1.21 -13.20 -1.38
C ALA A 48 1.85 -13.92 -2.58
N SER A 49 1.32 -15.10 -2.97
CA SER A 49 1.76 -15.79 -4.18
C SER A 49 1.48 -14.98 -5.45
N ILE A 50 0.34 -14.27 -5.49
CA ILE A 50 -0.04 -13.39 -6.60
C ILE A 50 0.90 -12.19 -6.64
N VAL A 51 1.17 -11.56 -5.49
CA VAL A 51 2.11 -10.43 -5.40
C VAL A 51 3.51 -10.81 -5.88
N LYS A 52 4.00 -12.00 -5.50
CA LYS A 52 5.28 -12.52 -6.00
C LYS A 52 5.26 -12.72 -7.51
N ARG A 53 4.22 -13.35 -8.06
CA ARG A 53 4.07 -13.56 -9.51
C ARG A 53 4.10 -12.24 -10.28
N VAL A 54 3.30 -11.26 -9.87
CA VAL A 54 3.26 -9.93 -10.51
C VAL A 54 4.62 -9.26 -10.46
N PHE A 55 5.34 -9.40 -9.35
CA PHE A 55 6.67 -8.81 -9.20
C PHE A 55 7.73 -9.51 -10.07
N ASP A 56 7.69 -10.84 -10.16
CA ASP A 56 8.57 -11.63 -11.02
C ASP A 56 8.33 -11.28 -12.51
N GLU A 57 7.08 -11.10 -12.91
CA GLU A 57 6.72 -10.68 -14.27
C GLU A 57 7.16 -9.24 -14.58
N PHE A 58 7.02 -8.33 -13.60
CA PHE A 58 7.57 -6.98 -13.71
C PHE A 58 9.09 -7.00 -13.91
N LEU A 59 9.81 -7.84 -13.15
CA LEU A 59 11.25 -8.02 -13.32
C LEU A 59 11.62 -8.66 -14.67
N ALA A 60 10.76 -9.52 -15.21
CA ALA A 60 10.87 -10.07 -16.55
C ALA A 60 10.54 -9.05 -17.67
N GLY A 61 10.11 -7.83 -17.31
CA GLY A 61 9.80 -6.76 -18.26
C GLY A 61 8.40 -6.82 -18.85
N HIS A 62 7.49 -7.61 -18.27
CA HIS A 62 6.09 -7.62 -18.68
C HIS A 62 5.36 -6.37 -18.15
N SER A 63 4.52 -5.77 -19.00
CA SER A 63 3.68 -4.67 -18.57
C SER A 63 2.51 -5.20 -17.72
N PRO A 64 1.99 -4.42 -16.77
CA PRO A 64 0.92 -4.87 -15.88
C PRO A 64 -0.35 -5.26 -16.65
N GLU A 65 -0.58 -4.72 -17.85
CA GLU A 65 -1.68 -5.11 -18.73
C GLU A 65 -1.49 -6.53 -19.29
N ALA A 66 -0.25 -6.90 -19.63
CA ALA A 66 0.08 -8.24 -20.14
C ALA A 66 -0.03 -9.33 -19.05
N THR A 67 0.11 -8.96 -17.78
CA THR A 67 -0.07 -9.84 -16.62
C THR A 67 -1.54 -10.24 -16.38
N VAL A 68 -2.50 -9.44 -16.84
CA VAL A 68 -3.94 -9.68 -16.60
C VAL A 68 -4.54 -10.74 -17.55
N GLU A 69 -3.99 -10.88 -18.76
CA GLU A 69 -4.51 -11.79 -19.81
C GLU A 69 -4.03 -13.25 -19.70
N ARG A 70 -3.38 -13.64 -18.59
CA ARG A 70 -2.81 -14.99 -18.37
C ARG A 70 -3.31 -15.67 -17.10
#